data_AF-A0A094DUS7-F1
#
_entry.id   AF-A0A094DUS7-F1
#
_cell.length_a   1.000
_cell.length_b   1.000
_cell.length_c   1.000
_cell.angle_alpha   90.00
_cell.angle_beta   90.00
_cell.angle_gamma   90.00
#
_symmetry.space_group_name_H-M   'P 1'
#
loop_
_entity.id
_entity.type
_entity.pdbx_description
1 polymer ?
#
loop_
_entity_poly.entity_id
_entity_poly.type
_entity_poly.pdbx_seq_one_letter_code
_entity_poly.pdbx_strand_id
1 'polypeptide(L)'
;MATSSSRGPDRSIHQDYIARIRYSNTLPPPPNPPKLLEIPNTGLSSGQYTTPGFASRLAREQPLNIEADAELGMHIDLVGMPGVFDGDESSIQAAIHAPAPHPHDRALLRPLNSIGKPKVVDSGSSFLRRTEYISSTAKGRLDDHTPQKPVIKRVKPADRFQPLPKDLDKESPEYILAAVQRSFEIAAANVANPLRLRHPSKRNVKLVSSHPMIPDLDAFNDTGGYITIKFQNNPVPPSTTYDTRLESGMLRPFVSSEAASAAHEKAVAAHEHDPSRNPHPGPKQDYEFFLPETTVDAVKFKRKSDVYDADAKNDDDLYTYTNQSGDKCFRFKRIRAYETSEEVQIQGTDRWNSEVVVAVNDGTDGVHQKAAYVYPLVLRTKIRPQRSKNIDRQRFGGEEEEEDTVDFLDVMVREPDESEIAARRKWAEFPNGDGEESEDEAVEEVKSVNGNGNANGNENGSPSQNEHEVDEDAEAESE
;
A
#
# COMPACT_ATOMS: atom_id res chain seq x y z
N MET A 1 -108.35 44.59 -3.41
CA MET A 1 -108.32 45.86 -2.66
C MET A 1 -107.85 45.57 -1.24
N ALA A 2 -106.69 46.14 -0.88
CA ALA A 2 -106.16 46.42 0.47
C ALA A 2 -104.66 46.10 0.53
N THR A 3 -103.88 47.07 0.08
CA THR A 3 -102.46 47.28 0.35
C THR A 3 -102.24 47.52 1.84
N SER A 4 -101.29 46.82 2.47
CA SER A 4 -100.70 47.23 3.74
C SER A 4 -99.22 47.59 3.54
N SER A 5 -98.91 48.80 3.97
CA SER A 5 -97.71 49.60 3.77
C SER A 5 -96.53 49.24 4.68
N SER A 6 -95.34 49.64 4.18
CA SER A 6 -94.11 50.03 4.86
C SER A 6 -93.39 49.02 5.78
N ARG A 7 -92.29 48.45 5.29
CA ARG A 7 -91.17 47.99 6.13
C ARG A 7 -90.27 49.20 6.44
N GLY A 8 -90.21 49.58 7.71
CA GLY A 8 -89.16 50.44 8.26
C GLY A 8 -87.81 49.70 8.35
N PRO A 9 -86.71 50.42 8.62
CA PRO A 9 -85.35 49.95 8.39
C PRO A 9 -84.97 48.78 9.32
N ASP A 10 -84.38 47.74 8.72
CA ASP A 10 -83.86 46.54 9.37
C ASP A 10 -82.87 46.90 10.49
N ARG A 11 -83.16 46.46 11.72
CA ARG A 11 -82.14 46.34 12.77
C ARG A 11 -81.18 45.24 12.33
N SER A 12 -79.92 45.58 12.08
CA SER A 12 -78.86 44.63 11.71
C SER A 12 -78.80 43.48 12.73
N ILE A 13 -79.16 42.27 12.29
CA ILE A 13 -79.06 41.06 13.09
C ILE A 13 -77.58 40.70 13.17
N HIS A 14 -76.98 40.78 14.37
CA HIS A 14 -75.62 40.30 14.61
C HIS A 14 -75.60 38.77 14.54
N GLN A 15 -75.27 38.24 13.37
CA GLN A 15 -74.99 36.82 13.18
C GLN A 15 -73.49 36.60 13.41
N ASP A 16 -73.10 36.26 14.64
CA ASP A 16 -71.75 35.77 14.92
C ASP A 16 -71.70 34.25 14.85
N TYR A 17 -70.55 33.71 14.45
CA TYR A 17 -70.33 32.28 14.34
C TYR A 17 -70.37 31.62 15.74
N ILE A 18 -71.42 30.86 16.01
CA ILE A 18 -71.59 30.17 17.30
C ILE A 18 -70.75 28.88 17.29
N ALA A 19 -69.51 28.98 17.74
CA ALA A 19 -68.65 27.84 18.01
C ALA A 19 -68.64 27.51 19.51
N ARG A 20 -68.81 26.22 19.85
CA ARG A 20 -68.74 25.78 21.25
C ARG A 20 -67.27 25.73 21.71
N ILE A 21 -66.82 26.76 22.41
CA ILE A 21 -65.46 26.79 22.96
C ILE A 21 -65.43 26.00 24.28
N ARG A 22 -64.71 24.87 24.29
CA ARG A 22 -64.42 24.06 25.48
C ARG A 22 -62.92 23.87 25.61
N TYR A 23 -62.37 24.15 26.78
CA TYR A 23 -61.00 23.80 27.12
C TYR A 23 -60.96 22.33 27.54
N SER A 24 -60.13 21.53 26.88
CA SER A 24 -59.93 20.12 27.20
C SER A 24 -58.48 19.91 27.64
N ASN A 25 -58.28 19.24 28.76
CA ASN A 25 -56.98 18.80 29.25
C ASN A 25 -56.96 17.27 29.28
N THR A 26 -57.01 16.63 28.11
CA THR A 26 -56.87 15.18 28.01
C THR A 26 -55.45 14.78 28.38
N LEU A 27 -55.31 14.01 29.46
CA LEU A 27 -54.02 13.47 29.86
C LEU A 27 -53.47 12.53 28.79
N PRO A 28 -52.16 12.52 28.54
CA PRO A 28 -51.56 11.55 27.65
C PRO A 28 -51.75 10.13 28.21
N PRO A 29 -51.82 9.11 27.35
CA PRO A 29 -51.85 7.72 27.80
C PRO A 29 -50.57 7.39 28.58
N PRO A 30 -50.60 6.39 29.49
CA PRO A 30 -49.44 6.02 30.29
C PRO A 30 -48.26 5.61 29.36
N PRO A 31 -47.05 6.16 29.59
CA PRO A 31 -45.95 6.07 28.63
C PRO A 31 -45.27 4.70 28.55
N ASN A 32 -45.61 3.75 29.43
CA ASN A 32 -45.07 2.38 29.49
C ASN A 32 -43.61 2.25 29.04
N PRO A 33 -42.67 2.97 29.69
CA PRO A 33 -41.26 2.91 29.30
C PRO A 33 -40.73 1.48 29.48
N PRO A 34 -39.68 1.11 28.74
CA PRO A 34 -39.05 -0.20 28.90
C PRO A 34 -38.59 -0.39 30.34
N LYS A 35 -38.88 -1.56 30.91
CA LYS A 35 -38.46 -1.90 32.27
C LYS A 35 -36.95 -2.16 32.28
N LEU A 36 -36.22 -1.39 33.08
CA LEU A 36 -34.81 -1.69 33.35
C LEU A 36 -34.73 -2.97 34.19
N LEU A 37 -33.91 -3.91 33.73
CA LEU A 37 -33.60 -5.12 34.47
C LEU A 37 -32.48 -4.81 35.47
N GLU A 38 -32.56 -5.40 36.66
CA GLU A 38 -31.49 -5.34 37.63
C GLU A 38 -30.33 -6.22 37.17
N ILE A 39 -29.17 -5.60 36.93
CA ILE A 39 -27.97 -6.32 36.54
C ILE A 39 -27.35 -6.90 37.81
N PRO A 40 -27.16 -8.23 37.92
CA PRO A 40 -26.56 -8.83 39.10
C PRO A 40 -25.14 -8.31 39.30
N ASN A 41 -24.88 -7.73 40.47
CA ASN A 41 -23.58 -7.19 40.85
C ASN A 41 -23.07 -7.87 42.12
N THR A 42 -21.75 -8.03 42.23
CA THR A 42 -21.09 -8.54 43.44
C THR A 42 -21.05 -7.43 44.50
N GLY A 43 -22.16 -7.25 45.21
CA GLY A 43 -22.25 -6.34 46.35
C GLY A 43 -21.33 -6.76 47.51
N LEU A 44 -21.35 -5.98 48.59
CA LEU A 44 -20.54 -6.26 49.80
C LEU A 44 -20.86 -7.64 50.43
N SER A 45 -22.07 -8.16 50.23
CA SER A 45 -22.50 -9.49 50.66
C SER A 45 -21.87 -10.64 49.85
N SER A 46 -21.33 -10.36 48.66
CA SER A 46 -20.69 -11.36 47.79
C SER A 46 -19.33 -11.83 48.29
N GLY A 47 -18.83 -11.30 49.42
CA GLY A 47 -17.57 -11.72 50.03
C GLY A 47 -16.31 -11.17 49.37
N GLN A 48 -16.36 -10.83 48.08
CA GLN A 48 -15.18 -10.38 47.31
C GLN A 48 -14.43 -9.22 47.98
N TYR A 49 -15.15 -8.20 48.46
CA TYR A 49 -14.58 -7.02 49.12
C TYR A 49 -14.33 -7.19 50.62
N THR A 50 -14.95 -8.20 51.26
CA THR A 50 -14.81 -8.45 52.70
C THR A 50 -13.83 -9.59 53.01
N THR A 51 -13.34 -10.30 51.98
CA THR A 51 -12.30 -11.31 52.15
C THR A 51 -10.96 -10.68 52.58
N PRO A 52 -10.19 -11.34 53.47
CA PRO A 52 -8.85 -10.88 53.84
C PRO A 52 -7.89 -10.75 52.63
N GLY A 53 -8.14 -11.51 51.56
CA GLY A 53 -7.39 -11.41 50.31
C GLY A 53 -7.51 -10.04 49.63
N PHE A 54 -8.63 -9.35 49.78
CA PHE A 54 -8.80 -7.99 49.25
C PHE A 54 -7.81 -6.99 49.88
N ALA A 55 -7.54 -7.15 51.18
CA ALA A 55 -6.60 -6.32 51.94
C ALA A 55 -5.14 -6.80 51.85
N SER A 56 -4.85 -7.92 51.19
CA SER A 56 -3.49 -8.50 51.20
C SER A 56 -2.45 -7.60 50.55
N ARG A 57 -2.85 -6.81 49.54
CA ARG A 57 -1.98 -5.83 48.89
C ARG A 57 -1.61 -4.70 49.85
N LEU A 58 -2.62 -4.16 50.57
CA LEU A 58 -2.45 -3.14 51.60
C LEU A 58 -1.57 -3.63 52.75
N ALA A 59 -1.71 -4.90 53.16
CA ALA A 59 -0.88 -5.48 54.20
C ALA A 59 0.60 -5.61 53.78
N ARG A 60 0.87 -5.91 52.50
CA ARG A 60 2.23 -6.08 51.98
C ARG A 60 2.97 -4.77 51.71
N GLU A 61 2.25 -3.66 51.51
CA GLU A 61 2.86 -2.34 51.35
C GLU A 61 3.16 -1.65 52.68
N GLN A 62 2.68 -2.18 53.81
CA GLN A 62 3.07 -1.67 55.13
C GLN A 62 4.58 -1.87 55.32
N PRO A 63 5.33 -0.81 55.70
CA PRO A 63 6.75 -0.94 56.02
C PRO A 63 6.96 -2.00 57.09
N LEU A 64 7.89 -2.92 56.83
CA LEU A 64 8.24 -3.96 57.79
C LEU A 64 8.91 -3.33 59.02
N ASN A 65 8.50 -3.76 60.21
CA ASN A 65 9.21 -3.42 61.42
C ASN A 65 10.59 -4.09 61.39
N ILE A 66 11.65 -3.29 61.51
CA ILE A 66 13.04 -3.75 61.59
C ILE A 66 13.56 -3.79 63.04
N GLU A 67 12.75 -3.38 64.01
CA GLU A 67 13.04 -3.50 65.44
C GLU A 67 12.86 -4.96 65.87
N ALA A 68 13.97 -5.70 65.94
CA ALA A 68 13.97 -7.13 66.27
C ALA A 68 13.68 -7.38 67.76
N ASP A 69 14.34 -6.64 68.64
CA ASP A 69 14.20 -6.68 70.10
C ASP A 69 14.46 -5.28 70.70
N ALA A 70 14.46 -5.18 72.03
CA ALA A 70 14.71 -3.92 72.74
C ALA A 70 16.13 -3.34 72.52
N GLU A 71 17.09 -4.15 72.04
CA GLU A 71 18.49 -3.79 71.81
C GLU A 71 18.85 -3.75 70.32
N LEU A 72 17.84 -3.77 69.43
CA LEU A 72 17.98 -3.78 67.96
C LEU A 72 18.90 -4.91 67.44
N GLY A 73 18.87 -6.07 68.10
CA GLY A 73 19.68 -7.25 67.77
C GLY A 73 21.17 -7.13 68.12
N MET A 74 21.57 -6.09 68.87
CA MET A 74 22.93 -5.90 69.37
C MET A 74 22.95 -6.03 70.89
N HIS A 75 23.13 -7.26 71.39
CA HIS A 75 23.08 -7.53 72.82
C HIS A 75 24.21 -6.84 73.60
N ILE A 76 23.85 -6.05 74.61
CA ILE A 76 24.81 -5.36 75.49
C ILE A 76 24.90 -6.15 76.81
N ASP A 77 25.65 -7.25 76.77
CA ASP A 77 25.91 -8.08 77.95
C ASP A 77 27.40 -7.99 78.36
N LEU A 78 27.64 -7.73 79.64
CA LEU A 78 28.99 -7.67 80.23
C LEU A 78 29.45 -9.03 80.74
N VAL A 79 28.55 -10.02 80.84
CA VAL A 79 28.86 -11.37 81.32
C VAL A 79 29.78 -12.07 80.32
N GLY A 80 30.96 -12.49 80.81
CA GLY A 80 31.98 -13.16 79.99
C GLY A 80 33.07 -12.24 79.42
N MET A 81 32.94 -10.92 79.58
CA MET A 81 34.01 -9.98 79.23
C MET A 81 35.11 -10.01 80.31
N PRO A 82 36.38 -10.18 79.95
CA PRO A 82 37.47 -10.20 80.93
C PRO A 82 37.59 -8.87 81.70
N GLY A 83 37.75 -8.95 83.02
CA GLY A 83 38.14 -7.82 83.90
C GLY A 83 37.05 -6.81 84.27
N VAL A 84 35.89 -6.82 83.59
CA VAL A 84 34.87 -5.76 83.73
C VAL A 84 34.24 -5.67 85.14
N PHE A 85 34.08 -6.80 85.83
CA PHE A 85 33.55 -6.83 87.21
C PHE A 85 34.62 -6.54 88.27
N ASP A 86 35.90 -6.57 87.90
CA ASP A 86 37.05 -6.29 88.77
C ASP A 86 37.55 -4.83 88.65
N GLY A 87 36.86 -4.01 87.84
CA GLY A 87 37.18 -2.61 87.60
C GLY A 87 38.13 -2.35 86.42
N ASP A 88 38.48 -3.38 85.64
CA ASP A 88 39.24 -3.25 84.40
C ASP A 88 38.29 -3.27 83.18
N GLU A 89 38.03 -2.08 82.62
CA GLU A 89 37.16 -1.89 81.46
C GLU A 89 37.91 -2.02 80.11
N SER A 90 39.17 -2.44 80.10
CA SER A 90 40.00 -2.48 78.88
C SER A 90 39.40 -3.32 77.75
N SER A 91 38.61 -4.35 78.07
CA SER A 91 37.97 -5.24 77.09
C SER A 91 36.83 -4.60 76.28
N ILE A 92 36.22 -3.53 76.79
CA ILE A 92 35.13 -2.79 76.14
C ILE A 92 35.56 -1.40 75.64
N GLN A 93 36.79 -0.98 75.95
CA GLN A 93 37.34 0.29 75.50
C GLN A 93 37.85 0.21 74.06
N ALA A 94 37.66 1.30 73.32
CA ALA A 94 38.24 1.44 71.99
C ALA A 94 39.78 1.45 72.07
N ALA A 95 40.42 0.81 71.09
CA ALA A 95 41.88 0.85 70.99
C ALA A 95 42.39 2.30 70.85
N ILE A 96 43.50 2.60 71.52
CA ILE A 96 44.13 3.94 71.53
C ILE A 96 44.47 4.41 70.09
N HIS A 97 44.79 3.47 69.20
CA HIS A 97 45.06 3.73 67.79
C HIS A 97 43.98 3.09 66.92
N ALA A 98 43.25 3.90 66.18
CA ALA A 98 42.21 3.39 65.28
C ALA A 98 42.84 2.54 64.15
N PRO A 99 42.39 1.29 63.95
CA PRO A 99 42.88 0.45 62.86
C PRO A 99 42.43 0.99 61.50
N ALA A 100 43.15 0.61 60.43
CA ALA A 100 42.73 0.93 59.07
C ALA A 100 41.40 0.21 58.75
N PRO A 101 40.40 0.90 58.17
CA PRO A 101 39.08 0.31 57.92
C PRO A 101 39.15 -0.77 56.84
N HIS A 102 38.46 -1.89 57.07
CA HIS A 102 38.35 -2.96 56.08
C HIS A 102 37.58 -2.46 54.83
N PRO A 103 37.91 -2.93 53.61
CA PRO A 103 37.20 -2.52 52.40
C PRO A 103 35.68 -2.72 52.43
N HIS A 104 35.19 -3.77 53.08
CA HIS A 104 33.75 -4.02 53.26
C HIS A 104 33.07 -3.01 54.21
N ASP A 105 33.79 -2.50 55.21
CA ASP A 105 33.24 -1.57 56.21
C ASP A 105 33.28 -0.12 55.73
N ARG A 106 34.12 0.17 54.73
CA ARG A 106 34.26 1.52 54.15
C ARG A 106 32.93 2.10 53.67
N ALA A 107 32.01 1.25 53.18
CA ALA A 107 30.69 1.68 52.72
C ALA A 107 29.73 2.03 53.88
N LEU A 108 29.89 1.38 55.04
CA LEU A 108 29.08 1.56 56.26
C LEU A 108 29.50 2.81 57.04
N LEU A 109 30.79 3.15 57.00
CA LEU A 109 31.36 4.35 57.65
C LEU A 109 31.10 5.66 56.89
N ARG A 110 30.32 5.62 55.81
CA ARG A 110 29.99 6.80 55.02
C ARG A 110 29.07 7.75 55.81
N PRO A 111 29.41 9.05 55.94
CA PRO A 111 28.52 10.00 56.62
C PRO A 111 27.21 10.11 55.84
N LEU A 112 26.10 10.38 56.53
CA LEU A 112 24.76 10.47 55.94
C LEU A 112 24.70 11.40 54.71
N ASN A 113 25.45 12.51 54.75
CA ASN A 113 25.53 13.49 53.66
C ASN A 113 26.12 12.91 52.36
N SER A 114 26.91 11.83 52.44
CA SER A 114 27.54 11.15 51.30
C SER A 114 26.70 10.01 50.70
N ILE A 115 25.62 9.61 51.39
CA ILE A 115 24.69 8.56 50.91
C ILE A 115 23.82 9.09 49.75
N GLY A 116 23.82 10.41 49.53
CA GLY A 116 23.07 11.07 48.46
C GLY A 116 21.60 11.27 48.84
N LYS A 117 20.84 11.88 47.94
CA LYS A 117 19.38 11.99 48.12
C LYS A 117 18.78 10.58 47.96
N PRO A 118 17.79 10.19 48.77
CA PRO A 118 17.07 8.94 48.55
C PRO A 118 16.46 9.02 47.15
N LYS A 119 17.08 8.31 46.21
CA LYS A 119 16.58 8.22 44.85
C LYS A 119 15.39 7.29 44.96
N VAL A 120 14.20 7.86 45.12
CA VAL A 120 12.95 7.14 44.88
C VAL A 120 13.17 6.47 43.53
N VAL A 121 13.16 5.14 43.53
CA VAL A 121 13.38 4.34 42.34
C VAL A 121 12.50 4.94 41.28
N ASP A 122 13.10 5.39 40.18
CA ASP A 122 12.41 6.01 39.06
C ASP A 122 11.63 4.87 38.38
N SER A 123 10.57 4.42 39.05
CA SER A 123 9.62 3.46 38.51
C SER A 123 8.99 4.21 37.36
N GLY A 124 9.44 3.89 36.14
CA GLY A 124 8.94 4.48 34.91
C GLY A 124 7.43 4.27 34.82
N SER A 125 6.68 5.21 35.39
CA SER A 125 5.24 5.27 35.32
C SER A 125 4.88 5.58 33.87
N SER A 126 4.26 4.63 33.18
CA SER A 126 3.90 4.74 31.76
C SER A 126 2.93 5.90 31.44
N PHE A 127 2.23 6.42 32.45
CA PHE A 127 1.35 7.58 32.32
C PHE A 127 2.09 8.91 32.46
N LEU A 128 3.27 8.93 33.10
CA LEU A 128 4.02 10.16 33.32
C LEU A 128 5.00 10.35 32.16
N ARG A 129 4.52 11.00 31.10
CA ARG A 129 5.38 11.41 29.99
C ARG A 129 6.30 12.55 30.46
N ARG A 130 7.54 12.54 29.98
CA ARG A 130 8.42 13.70 30.11
C ARG A 130 7.75 14.87 29.41
N THR A 131 7.69 16.03 30.06
CA THR A 131 7.16 17.25 29.46
C THR A 131 8.07 17.66 28.30
N GLU A 132 7.51 17.78 27.09
CA GLU A 132 8.21 18.44 25.99
C GLU A 132 8.35 19.93 26.31
N TYR A 133 9.57 20.36 26.63
CA TYR A 133 9.89 21.79 26.64
C TYR A 133 10.10 22.24 25.20
N ILE A 134 9.09 22.95 24.66
CA ILE A 134 9.13 23.84 23.47
C ILE A 134 10.20 23.44 22.44
N SER A 135 10.00 22.32 21.75
CA SER A 135 10.76 21.97 20.56
C SER A 135 10.04 22.43 19.29
N SER A 136 9.61 23.70 19.24
CA SER A 136 8.92 24.29 18.09
C SER A 136 9.78 25.19 17.20
N THR A 137 11.07 25.40 17.50
CA THR A 137 11.95 26.22 16.64
C THR A 137 13.39 25.73 16.61
N ALA A 138 13.69 24.73 15.78
CA ALA A 138 15.04 24.49 15.26
C ALA A 138 15.02 23.96 13.82
N LYS A 139 14.04 24.41 13.03
CA LYS A 139 14.07 24.39 11.57
C LYS A 139 13.93 25.82 11.09
N GLY A 140 15.07 26.49 10.95
CA GLY A 140 15.15 27.85 10.46
C GLY A 140 16.60 28.27 10.50
N ARG A 141 17.27 28.25 9.35
CA ARG A 141 18.52 28.97 9.16
C ARG A 141 18.19 30.44 9.33
N LEU A 142 18.56 31.00 10.48
CA LEU A 142 18.68 32.44 10.63
C LEU A 142 20.09 32.78 10.17
N ASP A 143 20.17 33.53 9.06
CA ASP A 143 21.40 34.17 8.61
C ASP A 143 21.82 35.20 9.66
N ASP A 144 22.84 34.86 10.46
CA ASP A 144 23.41 35.76 11.43
C ASP A 144 24.61 36.47 10.81
N HIS A 145 24.46 37.77 10.61
CA HIS A 145 25.51 38.70 10.20
C HIS A 145 26.61 38.75 11.26
N THR A 146 27.60 37.85 11.16
CA THR A 146 28.88 37.96 11.86
C THR A 146 30.01 38.19 10.86
N PRO A 147 30.92 39.17 11.10
CA PRO A 147 32.02 39.45 10.19
C PRO A 147 33.02 38.29 10.17
N GLN A 148 33.31 37.85 8.96
CA GLN A 148 34.16 36.73 8.59
C GLN A 148 35.56 36.85 9.22
N LYS A 149 35.95 35.86 10.04
CA LYS A 149 37.37 35.54 10.24
C LYS A 149 37.87 34.81 8.99
N PRO A 150 39.08 35.10 8.47
CA PRO A 150 39.58 34.45 7.27
C PRO A 150 39.85 32.96 7.56
N VAL A 151 38.96 32.11 7.06
CA VAL A 151 39.17 30.66 7.04
C VAL A 151 40.25 30.37 6.00
N ILE A 152 41.46 30.07 6.47
CA ILE A 152 42.50 29.43 5.66
C ILE A 152 41.88 28.16 5.08
N LYS A 153 41.69 28.14 3.76
CA LYS A 153 41.19 27.01 2.99
C LYS A 153 42.17 25.84 3.15
N ARG A 154 41.96 25.00 4.16
CA ARG A 154 42.50 23.64 4.14
C ARG A 154 41.84 22.94 2.97
N VAL A 155 42.63 22.73 1.91
CA VAL A 155 42.27 21.90 0.76
C VAL A 155 41.95 20.50 1.30
N LYS A 156 40.65 20.21 1.41
CA LYS A 156 40.15 18.85 1.65
C LYS A 156 40.29 18.04 0.36
N PRO A 157 40.63 16.74 0.47
CA PRO A 157 41.21 15.95 -0.60
C PRO A 157 40.26 15.66 -1.78
N ALA A 158 40.85 15.75 -2.98
CA ALA A 158 40.79 14.89 -4.18
C ALA A 158 39.48 14.24 -4.70
N ASP A 159 38.29 14.55 -4.20
CA ASP A 159 37.04 13.87 -4.65
C ASP A 159 35.99 14.84 -5.19
N ARG A 160 36.43 15.92 -5.85
CA ARG A 160 35.51 16.90 -6.46
C ARG A 160 35.31 16.55 -7.93
N PHE A 161 34.15 15.99 -8.23
CA PHE A 161 33.56 16.02 -9.56
C PHE A 161 33.68 17.43 -10.13
N GLN A 162 33.92 17.53 -11.44
CA GLN A 162 34.03 18.82 -12.12
C GLN A 162 32.78 19.68 -11.79
N PRO A 163 32.95 20.95 -11.40
CA PRO A 163 31.82 21.82 -11.15
C PRO A 163 31.00 21.98 -12.44
N LEU A 164 29.66 21.98 -12.35
CA LEU A 164 28.85 22.30 -13.53
C LEU A 164 29.25 23.70 -14.02
N PRO A 165 29.21 23.94 -15.35
CA PRO A 165 29.33 25.26 -15.91
C PRO A 165 28.30 26.19 -15.24
N LYS A 166 28.77 27.27 -14.61
CA LYS A 166 27.91 28.23 -13.90
C LYS A 166 27.35 29.31 -14.82
N ASP A 167 27.97 29.45 -15.99
CA ASP A 167 27.71 30.53 -16.93
C ASP A 167 26.70 30.12 -18.03
N LEU A 168 26.27 28.85 -18.03
CA LEU A 168 25.23 28.34 -18.92
C LEU A 168 23.85 28.45 -18.27
N ASP A 169 22.84 28.67 -19.10
CA ASP A 169 21.44 28.58 -18.69
C ASP A 169 21.08 27.14 -18.30
N LYS A 170 20.25 26.96 -17.28
CA LYS A 170 19.89 25.64 -16.74
C LYS A 170 19.05 24.82 -17.71
N GLU A 171 18.28 25.50 -18.55
CA GLU A 171 17.47 24.89 -19.59
C GLU A 171 18.25 24.63 -20.89
N SER A 172 19.54 25.03 -20.95
CA SER A 172 20.36 24.77 -22.13
C SER A 172 20.67 23.27 -22.26
N PRO A 173 20.60 22.68 -23.47
CA PRO A 173 20.91 21.26 -23.68
C PRO A 173 22.30 20.86 -23.15
N GLU A 174 23.29 21.75 -23.29
CA GLU A 174 24.65 21.54 -22.80
C GLU A 174 24.72 21.42 -21.27
N TYR A 175 23.97 22.27 -20.55
CA TYR A 175 23.88 22.19 -19.09
C TYR A 175 23.19 20.90 -18.64
N ILE A 176 22.08 20.54 -19.29
CA ILE A 176 21.32 19.32 -19.00
C ILE A 176 22.20 18.09 -19.21
N LEU A 177 22.92 18.00 -20.33
CA LEU A 177 23.85 16.90 -20.62
C LEU A 177 24.95 16.80 -19.56
N ALA A 178 25.57 17.91 -19.18
CA ALA A 178 26.61 17.92 -18.14
C ALA A 178 26.05 17.53 -16.76
N ALA A 179 24.81 17.94 -16.45
CA ALA A 179 24.13 17.56 -15.22
C ALA A 179 23.84 16.05 -15.17
N VAL A 180 23.36 15.48 -16.29
CA VAL A 180 23.09 14.05 -16.45
C VAL A 180 24.38 13.25 -16.28
N GLN A 181 25.43 13.58 -17.03
CA GLN A 181 26.73 12.89 -16.94
C GLN A 181 27.27 12.91 -15.49
N ARG A 182 27.23 14.07 -14.84
CA ARG A 182 27.67 14.18 -13.44
C ARG A 182 26.84 13.32 -12.49
N SER A 183 25.54 13.18 -12.70
CA SER A 183 24.69 12.34 -11.85
C SER A 183 25.15 10.88 -11.89
N PHE A 184 25.50 10.37 -13.08
CA PHE A 184 26.07 9.03 -13.26
C PHE A 184 27.46 8.89 -12.65
N GLU A 185 28.34 9.89 -12.81
CA GLU A 185 29.67 9.88 -12.15
C GLU A 185 29.56 9.80 -10.62
N ILE A 186 28.64 10.58 -10.04
CA ILE A 186 28.37 10.56 -8.59
C ILE A 186 27.86 9.20 -8.16
N ALA A 187 26.91 8.64 -8.90
CA ALA A 187 26.33 7.32 -8.63
C ALA A 187 27.40 6.22 -8.68
N ALA A 188 28.22 6.17 -9.75
CA ALA A 188 29.30 5.20 -9.91
C ALA A 188 30.31 5.26 -8.76
N ALA A 189 30.74 6.45 -8.36
CA ALA A 189 31.65 6.62 -7.23
C ALA A 189 31.03 6.23 -5.88
N ASN A 190 29.72 6.41 -5.70
CA ASN A 190 29.01 5.98 -4.50
C ASN A 190 28.85 4.46 -4.44
N VAL A 191 28.64 3.80 -5.59
CA VAL A 191 28.63 2.34 -5.71
C VAL A 191 30.03 1.78 -5.38
N ALA A 192 31.09 2.39 -5.92
CA ALA A 192 32.46 1.97 -5.65
C ALA A 192 32.88 2.18 -4.18
N ASN A 193 32.40 3.25 -3.53
CA ASN A 193 32.66 3.52 -2.11
C ASN A 193 31.39 3.93 -1.34
N PRO A 194 30.61 2.95 -0.83
CA PRO A 194 29.36 3.21 -0.13
C PRO A 194 29.52 3.99 1.19
N LEU A 195 30.72 3.98 1.79
CA LEU A 195 31.02 4.73 3.03
C LEU A 195 31.03 6.25 2.83
N ARG A 196 31.13 6.71 1.58
CA ARG A 196 31.04 8.14 1.23
C ARG A 196 29.62 8.68 1.41
N LEU A 197 28.62 7.80 1.33
CA LEU A 197 27.22 8.19 1.43
C LEU A 197 26.88 8.61 2.87
N ARG A 198 26.38 9.83 3.02
CA ARG A 198 25.92 10.37 4.30
C ARG A 198 24.48 10.80 4.18
N HIS A 199 23.68 10.51 5.19
CA HIS A 199 22.29 10.94 5.21
C HIS A 199 22.23 12.49 5.22
N PRO A 200 21.39 13.12 4.35
CA PRO A 200 21.40 14.57 4.13
C PRO A 200 21.12 15.40 5.39
N SER A 201 20.16 14.96 6.23
CA SER A 201 19.84 15.62 7.50
C SER A 201 20.48 14.97 8.75
N LYS A 202 20.57 13.64 8.82
CA LYS A 202 21.03 12.90 10.02
C LYS A 202 22.45 12.34 9.86
N ARG A 203 23.47 13.13 10.22
CA ARG A 203 24.89 12.79 10.01
C ARG A 203 25.38 11.49 10.69
N ASN A 204 24.67 11.00 11.71
CA ASN A 204 25.06 9.82 12.49
C ASN A 204 24.48 8.50 11.98
N VAL A 205 23.68 8.53 10.91
CA VAL A 205 23.13 7.32 10.28
C VAL A 205 24.16 6.73 9.32
N LYS A 206 24.23 5.41 9.28
CA LYS A 206 25.09 4.64 8.37
C LYS A 206 24.25 3.99 7.28
N LEU A 207 24.81 3.89 6.09
CA LEU A 207 24.21 3.13 4.98
C LEU A 207 24.20 1.63 5.35
N VAL A 208 23.04 0.97 5.17
CA VAL A 208 22.86 -0.47 5.43
C VAL A 208 22.95 -1.25 4.12
N SER A 209 22.15 -0.87 3.14
CA SER A 209 22.14 -1.45 1.79
C SER A 209 21.98 -0.36 0.74
N SER A 210 22.51 -0.61 -0.44
CA SER A 210 22.31 0.20 -1.64
C SER A 210 22.12 -0.75 -2.81
N HIS A 211 21.09 -0.48 -3.61
CA HIS A 211 20.75 -1.22 -4.81
C HIS A 211 20.73 -0.22 -5.97
N PRO A 212 21.67 -0.31 -6.94
CA PRO A 212 21.65 0.57 -8.11
C PRO A 212 20.40 0.29 -8.94
N MET A 213 19.73 1.34 -9.41
CA MET A 213 18.58 1.19 -10.31
C MET A 213 19.06 1.04 -11.75
N ILE A 214 18.66 -0.04 -12.43
CA ILE A 214 19.14 -0.38 -13.78
C ILE A 214 17.94 -0.86 -14.61
N PRO A 215 17.74 -0.36 -15.84
CA PRO A 215 16.71 -0.90 -16.72
C PRO A 215 17.07 -2.33 -17.15
N ASP A 216 16.10 -3.24 -17.13
CA ASP A 216 16.29 -4.62 -17.56
C ASP A 216 15.90 -4.77 -19.04
N LEU A 217 16.85 -4.49 -19.93
CA LEU A 217 16.61 -4.50 -21.38
C LEU A 217 16.40 -5.90 -21.95
N ASP A 218 16.85 -6.94 -21.25
CA ASP A 218 16.72 -8.33 -21.71
C ASP A 218 15.37 -8.95 -21.34
N ALA A 219 14.62 -8.29 -20.45
CA ALA A 219 13.36 -8.77 -19.90
C ALA A 219 12.12 -8.13 -20.54
N PHE A 220 12.29 -7.45 -21.68
CA PHE A 220 11.17 -7.04 -22.50
C PHE A 220 10.41 -8.26 -23.02
N ASN A 221 9.09 -8.19 -22.96
CA ASN A 221 8.22 -9.10 -23.68
C ASN A 221 8.05 -8.63 -25.13
N ASP A 222 7.33 -9.42 -25.90
CA ASP A 222 6.91 -9.13 -27.28
C ASP A 222 6.16 -7.80 -27.42
N THR A 223 5.40 -7.41 -26.40
CA THR A 223 4.59 -6.16 -26.36
C THR A 223 5.35 -4.93 -25.84
N GLY A 224 6.63 -5.07 -25.48
CA GLY A 224 7.48 -3.92 -25.11
C GLY A 224 7.27 -3.35 -23.72
N GLY A 225 6.63 -4.08 -22.81
CA GLY A 225 6.57 -3.74 -21.38
C GLY A 225 5.49 -4.49 -20.62
N TYR A 226 5.36 -4.18 -19.33
CA TYR A 226 4.49 -4.93 -18.42
C TYR A 226 3.13 -4.27 -18.26
N ILE A 227 2.14 -5.07 -17.88
CA ILE A 227 0.79 -4.60 -17.58
C ILE A 227 0.52 -4.69 -16.08
N THR A 228 -0.17 -3.71 -15.53
CA THR A 228 -0.63 -3.74 -14.14
C THR A 228 -2.14 -3.82 -14.08
N ILE A 229 -2.65 -4.91 -13.50
CA ILE A 229 -4.09 -5.12 -13.31
C ILE A 229 -4.42 -5.12 -11.83
N LYS A 230 -5.26 -4.18 -11.41
CA LYS A 230 -5.69 -4.02 -10.01
C LYS A 230 -7.12 -4.51 -9.81
N PHE A 231 -7.28 -5.53 -8.99
CA PHE A 231 -8.59 -5.99 -8.55
C PHE A 231 -9.23 -5.01 -7.55
N GLN A 232 -10.48 -4.61 -7.78
CA GLN A 232 -11.22 -3.77 -6.84
C GLN A 232 -11.51 -4.50 -5.50
N ASN A 233 -11.74 -5.81 -5.56
CA ASN A 233 -11.98 -6.67 -4.40
C ASN A 233 -11.07 -7.91 -4.49
N ASN A 234 -10.75 -8.53 -3.34
CA ASN A 234 -9.92 -9.74 -3.32
C ASN A 234 -10.54 -10.84 -4.22
N PRO A 235 -9.78 -11.37 -5.21
CA PRO A 235 -10.28 -12.41 -6.12
C PRO A 235 -10.48 -13.77 -5.44
N VAL A 236 -9.78 -14.03 -4.33
CA VAL A 236 -9.84 -15.31 -3.57
C VAL A 236 -10.60 -15.14 -2.24
N PRO A 237 -11.07 -16.24 -1.63
CA PRO A 237 -11.69 -16.20 -0.31
C PRO A 237 -10.78 -15.54 0.75
N PRO A 238 -11.34 -14.84 1.75
CA PRO A 238 -10.56 -14.21 2.79
C PRO A 238 -9.80 -15.27 3.60
N SER A 239 -8.49 -15.06 3.75
CA SER A 239 -7.58 -15.91 4.54
C SER A 239 -6.60 -15.05 5.33
N THR A 240 -6.04 -15.60 6.41
CA THR A 240 -4.94 -14.99 7.17
C THR A 240 -3.60 -15.14 6.47
N THR A 241 -3.48 -16.10 5.55
CA THR A 241 -2.26 -16.37 4.77
C THR A 241 -2.44 -15.93 3.32
N TYR A 242 -1.39 -15.41 2.72
CA TYR A 242 -1.37 -15.09 1.29
C TYR A 242 -1.51 -16.36 0.45
N ASP A 243 -2.42 -16.35 -0.54
CA ASP A 243 -2.62 -17.47 -1.45
C ASP A 243 -1.58 -17.40 -2.58
N THR A 244 -0.57 -18.28 -2.52
CA THR A 244 0.54 -18.29 -3.48
C THR A 244 0.11 -18.60 -4.91
N ARG A 245 -1.11 -19.12 -5.13
CA ARG A 245 -1.65 -19.34 -6.48
C ARG A 245 -1.83 -18.03 -7.24
N LEU A 246 -2.01 -16.91 -6.55
CA LEU A 246 -2.13 -15.58 -7.15
C LEU A 246 -0.86 -15.14 -7.91
N GLU A 247 0.30 -15.69 -7.58
CA GLU A 247 1.57 -15.41 -8.28
C GLU A 247 1.59 -15.97 -9.70
N SER A 248 0.68 -16.91 -10.01
CA SER A 248 0.53 -17.54 -11.31
C SER A 248 -0.92 -17.42 -11.80
N GLY A 249 -1.60 -16.31 -11.55
CA GLY A 249 -2.94 -16.08 -12.07
C GLY A 249 -2.94 -15.74 -13.56
N MET A 250 -3.94 -16.22 -14.29
CA MET A 250 -4.12 -15.89 -15.72
C MET A 250 -5.40 -15.09 -15.93
N LEU A 251 -5.28 -14.02 -16.71
CA LEU A 251 -6.41 -13.22 -17.17
C LEU A 251 -6.53 -13.42 -18.66
N ARG A 252 -7.65 -14.01 -19.08
CA ARG A 252 -8.00 -14.18 -20.49
C ARG A 252 -8.94 -13.05 -20.89
N PRO A 253 -8.58 -12.19 -21.85
CA PRO A 253 -9.53 -11.27 -22.46
C PRO A 253 -10.65 -12.10 -23.11
N PHE A 254 -11.91 -11.75 -22.90
CA PHE A 254 -13.02 -12.37 -23.62
C PHE A 254 -13.88 -11.33 -24.32
N VAL A 255 -14.41 -11.73 -25.47
CA VAL A 255 -15.28 -10.88 -26.28
C VAL A 255 -16.64 -10.83 -25.60
N SER A 256 -17.08 -9.62 -25.27
CA SER A 256 -18.44 -9.39 -24.79
C SER A 256 -19.45 -9.76 -25.88
N SER A 257 -20.70 -10.08 -25.51
CA SER A 257 -21.73 -10.49 -26.47
C SER A 257 -21.89 -9.49 -27.63
N GLU A 258 -22.38 -9.96 -28.77
CA GLU A 258 -22.58 -9.16 -30.00
C GLU A 258 -23.43 -7.89 -29.74
N ALA A 259 -24.37 -7.98 -28.80
CA ALA A 259 -25.16 -6.81 -28.37
C ALA A 259 -24.31 -5.75 -27.64
N ALA A 260 -23.32 -6.17 -26.86
CA ALA A 260 -22.43 -5.29 -26.12
C ALA A 260 -21.36 -4.66 -27.02
N SER A 261 -20.81 -5.39 -27.99
CA SER A 261 -19.90 -4.83 -29.00
C SER A 261 -20.62 -3.79 -29.86
N ALA A 262 -21.83 -4.09 -30.35
CA ALA A 262 -22.64 -3.14 -31.13
C ALA A 262 -23.03 -1.89 -30.32
N ALA A 263 -23.22 -2.01 -29.01
CA ALA A 263 -23.48 -0.87 -28.14
C ALA A 263 -22.21 -0.02 -27.93
N HIS A 264 -21.04 -0.64 -27.84
CA HIS A 264 -19.76 0.05 -27.74
C HIS A 264 -19.44 0.81 -29.04
N GLU A 265 -19.57 0.17 -30.20
CA GLU A 265 -19.39 0.80 -31.51
C GLU A 265 -20.31 2.02 -31.70
N LYS A 266 -21.59 1.90 -31.31
CA LYS A 266 -22.52 3.04 -31.34
C LYS A 266 -22.08 4.17 -30.42
N ALA A 267 -21.52 3.86 -29.26
CA ALA A 267 -21.01 4.88 -28.34
C ALA A 267 -19.74 5.55 -28.89
N VAL A 268 -18.86 4.79 -29.56
CA VAL A 268 -17.65 5.31 -30.20
C VAL A 268 -18.06 6.26 -31.33
N ALA A 269 -18.94 5.81 -32.22
CA ALA A 269 -19.47 6.64 -33.31
C ALA A 269 -20.22 7.89 -32.79
N ALA A 270 -20.94 7.78 -31.68
CA ALA A 270 -21.61 8.92 -31.05
C ALA A 270 -20.61 9.92 -30.44
N HIS A 271 -19.48 9.43 -29.91
CA HIS A 271 -18.40 10.27 -29.41
C HIS A 271 -17.64 10.96 -30.55
N GLU A 272 -17.31 10.23 -31.62
CA GLU A 272 -16.68 10.79 -32.83
C GLU A 272 -17.54 11.90 -33.45
N HIS A 273 -18.86 11.71 -33.47
CA HIS A 273 -19.79 12.69 -34.00
C HIS A 273 -19.98 13.92 -33.09
N ASP A 274 -19.95 13.77 -31.76
CA ASP A 274 -20.03 14.90 -30.82
C ASP A 274 -19.22 14.63 -29.53
N PRO A 275 -17.91 14.96 -29.55
CA PRO A 275 -17.02 14.71 -28.40
C PRO A 275 -17.39 15.52 -27.15
N SER A 276 -18.13 16.62 -27.31
CA SER A 276 -18.47 17.52 -26.21
C SER A 276 -19.66 17.02 -25.38
N ARG A 277 -20.57 16.29 -26.03
CA ARG A 277 -21.82 15.80 -25.42
C ARG A 277 -21.73 14.34 -24.99
N ASN A 278 -20.96 13.54 -25.73
CA ASN A 278 -20.80 12.13 -25.49
C ASN A 278 -19.38 11.86 -24.97
N PRO A 279 -19.22 11.38 -23.72
CA PRO A 279 -17.91 11.03 -23.22
C PRO A 279 -17.35 9.83 -24.00
N HIS A 280 -16.02 9.80 -24.22
CA HIS A 280 -15.36 8.70 -24.93
C HIS A 280 -15.65 7.38 -24.20
N PRO A 281 -16.23 6.37 -24.87
CA PRO A 281 -16.38 5.05 -24.30
C PRO A 281 -14.98 4.42 -24.29
N GLY A 282 -14.22 4.62 -23.21
CA GLY A 282 -12.87 4.05 -23.10
C GLY A 282 -12.83 2.53 -23.37
N PRO A 283 -11.65 1.98 -23.67
CA PRO A 283 -11.50 0.56 -23.96
C PRO A 283 -12.00 -0.25 -22.76
N LYS A 284 -13.07 -1.01 -22.97
CA LYS A 284 -13.67 -1.88 -21.96
C LYS A 284 -13.45 -3.30 -22.39
N GLN A 285 -12.28 -3.83 -22.07
CA GLN A 285 -12.00 -5.24 -22.20
C GLN A 285 -12.51 -5.97 -20.96
N ASP A 286 -13.35 -6.99 -21.15
CA ASP A 286 -13.73 -7.88 -20.06
C ASP A 286 -12.75 -9.06 -19.98
N TYR A 287 -12.53 -9.56 -18.75
CA TYR A 287 -11.55 -10.59 -18.45
C TYR A 287 -12.15 -11.76 -17.69
N GLU A 288 -11.73 -12.96 -18.03
CA GLU A 288 -11.95 -14.16 -17.21
C GLU A 288 -10.68 -14.47 -16.41
N PHE A 289 -10.82 -14.63 -15.10
CA PHE A 289 -9.70 -14.90 -14.21
C PHE A 289 -9.61 -16.38 -13.83
N PHE A 290 -8.43 -16.96 -14.01
CA PHE A 290 -8.11 -18.35 -13.74
C PHE A 290 -6.95 -18.48 -12.75
N LEU A 291 -7.00 -19.52 -11.92
CA LEU A 291 -5.93 -19.88 -10.99
C LEU A 291 -5.56 -21.36 -11.11
N PRO A 292 -4.31 -21.74 -10.83
CA PRO A 292 -3.95 -23.13 -10.62
C PRO A 292 -4.87 -23.79 -9.59
N GLU A 293 -5.20 -25.06 -9.76
CA GLU A 293 -6.14 -25.74 -8.85
C GLU A 293 -5.57 -25.85 -7.44
N THR A 294 -4.30 -26.26 -7.34
CA THR A 294 -3.59 -26.41 -6.07
C THR A 294 -2.38 -25.48 -5.95
N THR A 295 -1.90 -25.28 -4.72
CA THR A 295 -0.65 -24.54 -4.47
C THR A 295 0.57 -25.28 -5.02
N VAL A 296 0.51 -26.60 -5.14
CA VAL A 296 1.58 -27.42 -5.73
C VAL A 296 1.68 -27.16 -7.22
N ASP A 297 0.54 -27.07 -7.92
CA ASP A 297 0.50 -26.72 -9.34
C ASP A 297 1.10 -25.33 -9.58
N ALA A 298 0.77 -24.35 -8.73
CA ALA A 298 1.33 -23.01 -8.82
C ALA A 298 2.86 -23.00 -8.66
N VAL A 299 3.39 -23.73 -7.67
CA VAL A 299 4.85 -23.80 -7.44
C VAL A 299 5.56 -24.50 -8.61
N LYS A 300 5.00 -25.61 -9.11
CA LYS A 300 5.58 -26.34 -10.25
C LYS A 300 5.50 -25.54 -11.54
N PHE A 301 4.39 -24.84 -11.79
CA PHE A 301 4.23 -23.94 -12.92
C PHE A 301 5.28 -22.82 -12.86
N LYS A 302 5.40 -22.14 -11.71
CA LYS A 302 6.39 -21.07 -11.50
C LYS A 302 7.81 -21.55 -11.80
N ARG A 303 8.17 -22.75 -11.32
CA ARG A 303 9.47 -23.37 -11.60
C ARG A 303 9.64 -23.71 -13.09
N LYS A 304 8.61 -24.25 -13.75
CA LYS A 304 8.64 -24.56 -15.19
C LYS A 304 8.76 -23.31 -16.07
N SER A 305 8.17 -22.19 -15.63
CA SER A 305 8.26 -20.89 -16.29
C SER A 305 9.51 -20.08 -15.95
N ASP A 306 10.35 -20.57 -15.02
CA ASP A 306 11.56 -19.85 -14.62
C ASP A 306 12.61 -19.93 -15.72
N VAL A 307 13.00 -18.76 -16.24
CA VAL A 307 13.99 -18.64 -17.32
C VAL A 307 15.38 -19.10 -16.86
N TYR A 308 15.66 -19.03 -15.56
CA TYR A 308 16.97 -19.32 -14.98
C TYR A 308 17.13 -20.78 -14.51
N ASP A 309 16.03 -21.53 -14.34
CA ASP A 309 16.07 -22.96 -14.03
C ASP A 309 16.15 -23.78 -15.33
N ALA A 310 17.38 -23.99 -15.82
CA ALA A 310 17.61 -24.72 -17.07
C ALA A 310 17.15 -26.20 -17.00
N ASP A 311 17.19 -26.80 -15.81
CA ASP A 311 16.80 -28.19 -15.60
C ASP A 311 15.27 -28.32 -15.67
N ALA A 312 14.52 -27.34 -15.16
CA ALA A 312 13.06 -27.34 -15.21
C ALA A 312 12.50 -27.29 -16.64
N LYS A 313 13.17 -26.60 -17.57
CA LYS A 313 12.68 -26.39 -18.94
C LYS A 313 12.33 -27.69 -19.65
N ASN A 314 13.18 -28.72 -19.54
CA ASN A 314 12.98 -30.01 -20.20
C ASN A 314 12.34 -31.08 -19.29
N ASP A 315 12.00 -30.74 -18.04
CA ASP A 315 11.39 -31.67 -17.09
C ASP A 315 9.87 -31.70 -17.25
N ASP A 316 9.36 -32.64 -18.04
CA ASP A 316 7.93 -32.85 -18.25
C ASP A 316 7.22 -33.42 -17.02
N ASP A 317 7.92 -33.86 -15.98
CA ASP A 317 7.30 -34.36 -14.74
C ASP A 317 6.88 -33.21 -13.81
N LEU A 318 7.24 -31.97 -14.17
CA LEU A 318 6.69 -30.77 -13.56
C LEU A 318 5.22 -30.54 -13.92
N TYR A 319 4.76 -31.01 -15.08
CA TYR A 319 3.33 -30.96 -15.40
C TYR A 319 2.53 -31.85 -14.46
N THR A 320 1.40 -31.33 -13.97
CA THR A 320 0.58 -32.02 -12.96
C THR A 320 -0.71 -32.62 -13.52
N TYR A 321 -1.02 -32.35 -14.79
CA TYR A 321 -2.21 -32.83 -15.46
C TYR A 321 -1.88 -33.35 -16.87
N THR A 322 -2.76 -34.22 -17.39
CA THR A 322 -2.71 -34.69 -18.77
C THR A 322 -4.07 -34.43 -19.40
N ASN A 323 -4.08 -33.68 -20.49
CA ASN A 323 -5.30 -33.28 -21.18
C ASN A 323 -5.97 -34.47 -21.90
N GLN A 324 -7.13 -34.23 -22.51
CA GLN A 324 -7.87 -35.25 -23.26
C GLN A 324 -7.12 -35.75 -24.52
N SER A 325 -6.23 -34.91 -25.06
CA SER A 325 -5.38 -35.23 -26.21
C SER A 325 -4.16 -36.09 -25.83
N GLY A 326 -3.87 -36.26 -24.54
CA GLY A 326 -2.72 -37.00 -24.03
C GLY A 326 -1.49 -36.15 -23.75
N ASP A 327 -1.57 -34.83 -23.92
CA ASP A 327 -0.46 -33.90 -23.65
C ASP A 327 -0.38 -33.54 -22.17
N LYS A 328 0.83 -33.44 -21.66
CA LYS A 328 1.10 -33.00 -20.28
C LYS A 328 0.95 -31.47 -20.18
N CYS A 329 0.18 -30.98 -19.22
CA CYS A 329 -0.08 -29.56 -19.04
C CYS A 329 -0.37 -29.20 -17.57
N PHE A 330 -0.53 -27.91 -17.31
CA PHE A 330 -1.06 -27.39 -16.04
C PHE A 330 -2.52 -26.99 -16.24
N ARG A 331 -3.39 -27.38 -15.31
CA ARG A 331 -4.81 -27.06 -15.38
C ARG A 331 -5.14 -25.89 -14.48
N PHE A 332 -5.71 -24.84 -15.07
CA PHE A 332 -6.13 -23.62 -14.38
C PHE A 332 -7.65 -23.56 -14.34
N LYS A 333 -8.21 -23.37 -13.16
CA LYS A 333 -9.65 -23.32 -12.93
C LYS A 333 -10.14 -21.88 -12.97
N ARG A 334 -11.27 -21.67 -13.65
CA ARG A 334 -11.97 -20.38 -13.66
C ARG A 334 -12.45 -20.01 -12.25
N ILE A 335 -12.18 -18.77 -11.86
CA ILE A 335 -12.60 -18.19 -10.58
C ILE A 335 -13.82 -17.30 -10.78
N ARG A 336 -13.74 -16.32 -11.68
CA ARG A 336 -14.86 -15.42 -12.05
C ARG A 336 -14.49 -14.51 -13.24
N ALA A 337 -15.51 -13.90 -13.82
CA ALA A 337 -15.37 -12.81 -14.78
C ALA A 337 -15.26 -11.43 -14.10
N TYR A 338 -14.52 -10.55 -14.75
CA TYR A 338 -14.27 -9.17 -14.36
C TYR A 338 -14.54 -8.24 -15.54
N GLU A 339 -15.11 -7.08 -15.23
CA GLU A 339 -15.27 -5.98 -16.20
C GLU A 339 -14.26 -4.86 -15.88
N THR A 340 -13.78 -4.20 -16.93
CA THR A 340 -12.85 -3.08 -16.78
C THR A 340 -13.59 -1.85 -16.27
N SER A 341 -13.02 -1.23 -15.23
CA SER A 341 -13.56 -0.02 -14.60
C SER A 341 -12.79 1.24 -14.98
N GLU A 342 -11.47 1.14 -15.07
CA GLU A 342 -10.57 2.21 -15.52
C GLU A 342 -9.43 1.55 -16.30
N GLU A 343 -9.04 2.16 -17.40
CA GLU A 343 -7.92 1.72 -18.22
C GLU A 343 -7.11 2.93 -18.66
N VAL A 344 -5.78 2.82 -18.57
CA VAL A 344 -4.83 3.85 -18.99
C VAL A 344 -3.72 3.18 -19.77
N GLN A 345 -3.69 3.44 -21.07
CA GLN A 345 -2.59 3.05 -21.95
C GLN A 345 -1.40 4.00 -21.72
N ILE A 346 -0.19 3.46 -21.73
CA ILE A 346 1.06 4.21 -21.55
C ILE A 346 1.91 4.00 -22.80
N GLN A 347 2.21 5.09 -23.52
CA GLN A 347 2.88 5.06 -24.81
C GLN A 347 4.09 6.00 -24.87
N GLY A 348 4.96 5.76 -25.85
CA GLY A 348 6.12 6.60 -26.13
C GLY A 348 7.02 6.85 -24.91
N THR A 349 7.31 8.12 -24.66
CA THR A 349 8.21 8.55 -23.58
C THR A 349 7.61 8.39 -22.17
N ASP A 350 6.30 8.21 -22.04
CA ASP A 350 5.63 8.05 -20.74
C ASP A 350 5.84 6.67 -20.12
N ARG A 351 6.28 5.68 -20.91
CA ARG A 351 6.59 4.30 -20.48
C ARG A 351 7.58 4.22 -19.31
N TRP A 352 8.47 5.21 -19.19
CA TRP A 352 9.49 5.30 -18.13
C TRP A 352 9.28 6.47 -17.16
N ASN A 353 8.44 7.44 -17.51
CA ASN A 353 8.30 8.69 -16.75
C ASN A 353 7.13 8.68 -15.77
N SER A 354 6.13 7.82 -15.98
CA SER A 354 4.89 7.82 -15.20
C SER A 354 4.94 6.85 -14.00
N GLU A 355 4.99 5.55 -14.29
CA GLU A 355 4.99 4.47 -13.32
C GLU A 355 5.84 3.32 -13.86
N VAL A 356 6.69 2.76 -13.00
CA VAL A 356 7.61 1.67 -13.36
C VAL A 356 7.51 0.56 -12.33
N VAL A 357 7.71 -0.68 -12.78
CA VAL A 357 7.81 -1.83 -11.89
C VAL A 357 9.27 -1.99 -11.48
N VAL A 358 9.52 -2.27 -10.20
CA VAL A 358 10.86 -2.46 -9.67
C VAL A 358 10.97 -3.84 -9.02
N ALA A 359 11.90 -4.67 -9.52
CA ALA A 359 12.29 -5.91 -8.88
C ALA A 359 13.68 -5.74 -8.24
N VAL A 360 13.80 -6.04 -6.95
CA VAL A 360 15.07 -5.92 -6.23
C VAL A 360 15.75 -7.28 -6.17
N ASN A 361 16.97 -7.36 -6.69
CA ASN A 361 17.81 -8.55 -6.59
C ASN A 361 19.04 -8.25 -5.71
N ASP A 362 19.37 -9.19 -4.82
CA ASP A 362 20.53 -9.10 -3.92
C ASP A 362 21.84 -9.63 -4.53
N GLY A 363 21.78 -10.18 -5.75
CA GLY A 363 22.91 -10.73 -6.50
C GLY A 363 23.32 -12.14 -6.06
N THR A 364 22.42 -12.85 -5.37
CA THR A 364 22.65 -14.20 -4.84
C THR A 364 22.39 -15.31 -5.86
N ASP A 365 21.65 -15.00 -6.91
CA ASP A 365 21.06 -15.99 -7.81
C ASP A 365 22.04 -16.43 -8.91
N GLY A 366 23.27 -15.87 -8.93
CA GLY A 366 24.32 -16.19 -9.89
C GLY A 366 24.11 -15.64 -11.30
N VAL A 367 22.91 -15.18 -11.64
CA VAL A 367 22.56 -14.62 -12.96
C VAL A 367 22.53 -13.09 -12.95
N HIS A 368 21.86 -12.51 -11.97
CA HIS A 368 21.72 -11.06 -11.86
C HIS A 368 22.75 -10.46 -10.93
N GLN A 369 23.23 -9.26 -11.28
CA GLN A 369 23.98 -8.45 -10.34
C GLN A 369 23.05 -7.85 -9.29
N LYS A 370 23.61 -7.47 -8.15
CA LYS A 370 22.85 -6.77 -7.10
C LYS A 370 22.37 -5.42 -7.63
N ALA A 371 21.08 -5.31 -7.91
CA ALA A 371 20.44 -4.13 -8.49
C ALA A 371 18.94 -4.12 -8.21
N ALA A 372 18.35 -2.94 -8.36
CA ALA A 372 16.91 -2.75 -8.50
C ALA A 372 16.61 -2.64 -10.01
N TYR A 373 16.12 -3.72 -10.60
CA TYR A 373 15.76 -3.80 -11.99
C TYR A 373 14.44 -3.07 -12.24
N VAL A 374 14.43 -2.21 -13.26
CA VAL A 374 13.29 -1.36 -13.60
C VAL A 374 12.68 -1.82 -14.92
N TYR A 375 11.36 -1.98 -14.92
CA TYR A 375 10.58 -2.41 -16.07
C TYR A 375 9.51 -1.36 -16.41
N PRO A 376 9.33 -1.02 -17.70
CA PRO A 376 8.32 -0.06 -18.11
C PRO A 376 6.92 -0.67 -18.09
N LEU A 377 5.93 0.18 -17.93
CA LEU A 377 4.52 -0.20 -18.03
C LEU A 377 3.94 0.26 -19.38
N VAL A 378 3.13 -0.60 -19.99
CA VAL A 378 2.39 -0.29 -21.22
C VAL A 378 0.89 -0.12 -20.98
N LEU A 379 0.36 -0.75 -19.93
CA LEU A 379 -1.06 -0.70 -19.60
C LEU A 379 -1.30 -0.75 -18.09
N ARG A 380 -2.22 0.09 -17.61
CA ARG A 380 -2.74 0.05 -16.25
C ARG A 380 -4.26 -0.06 -16.25
N THR A 381 -4.77 -1.15 -15.69
CA THR A 381 -6.21 -1.44 -15.67
C THR A 381 -6.69 -1.70 -14.25
N LYS A 382 -7.84 -1.16 -13.88
CA LYS A 382 -8.59 -1.54 -12.68
C LYS A 382 -9.81 -2.35 -13.08
N ILE A 383 -9.98 -3.51 -12.47
CA ILE A 383 -11.06 -4.45 -12.81
C ILE A 383 -11.97 -4.71 -11.61
N ARG A 384 -13.26 -4.91 -11.89
CA ARG A 384 -14.29 -5.18 -10.87
C ARG A 384 -15.11 -6.42 -11.22
N PRO A 385 -15.59 -7.19 -10.22
CA PRO A 385 -16.42 -8.36 -10.51
C PRO A 385 -17.69 -7.94 -11.26
N GLN A 386 -18.00 -8.64 -12.35
CA GLN A 386 -19.20 -8.37 -13.14
C GLN A 386 -20.44 -8.71 -12.30
N ARG A 387 -21.25 -7.69 -11.94
CA ARG A 387 -22.47 -7.87 -11.11
C ARG A 387 -23.77 -7.79 -11.89
N SER A 388 -23.80 -7.04 -12.99
CA SER A 388 -25.03 -6.68 -13.72
C SER A 388 -25.68 -7.87 -14.41
N LYS A 389 -24.91 -8.71 -15.12
CA LYS A 389 -25.44 -9.87 -15.85
C LYS A 389 -26.22 -10.85 -14.95
N ASN A 390 -25.81 -11.04 -13.69
CA ASN A 390 -26.51 -11.92 -12.76
C ASN A 390 -27.83 -11.32 -12.22
N ILE A 391 -27.98 -10.00 -12.13
CA ILE A 391 -29.17 -9.36 -11.57
C ILE A 391 -30.29 -9.26 -12.61
N ASP A 392 -29.98 -8.91 -13.85
CA ASP A 392 -30.97 -8.86 -14.94
C ASP A 392 -31.49 -10.25 -15.29
N ARG A 393 -30.61 -11.26 -15.28
CA ARG A 393 -30.97 -12.68 -15.44
C ARG A 393 -31.93 -13.18 -14.34
N GLN A 394 -31.80 -12.68 -13.11
CA GLN A 394 -32.68 -13.07 -11.99
C GLN A 394 -34.00 -12.29 -11.94
N ARG A 395 -34.07 -11.08 -12.52
CA ARG A 395 -35.27 -10.22 -12.47
C ARG A 395 -36.14 -10.28 -13.72
N PHE A 396 -35.56 -10.50 -14.90
CA PHE A 396 -36.27 -10.37 -16.17
C PHE A 396 -36.33 -11.64 -17.01
N GLY A 397 -35.82 -12.78 -16.51
CA GLY A 397 -35.99 -14.08 -17.16
C GLY A 397 -35.45 -14.10 -18.60
N GLY A 398 -34.31 -13.43 -18.85
CA GLY A 398 -33.66 -13.45 -20.15
C GLY A 398 -33.28 -14.89 -20.55
N GLU A 399 -33.44 -15.19 -21.85
CA GLU A 399 -33.09 -16.48 -22.43
C GLU A 399 -31.61 -16.81 -22.17
N GLU A 400 -31.33 -18.10 -21.98
CA GLU A 400 -29.97 -18.64 -21.87
C GLU A 400 -29.29 -18.50 -23.23
N GLU A 401 -28.71 -17.33 -23.51
CA GLU A 401 -27.52 -17.33 -24.35
C GLU A 401 -26.49 -18.17 -23.58
N GLU A 402 -26.26 -19.40 -24.03
CA GLU A 402 -25.13 -20.23 -23.62
C GLU A 402 -23.87 -19.45 -23.99
N GLU A 403 -23.48 -18.50 -23.14
CA GLU A 403 -22.15 -17.91 -23.22
C GLU A 403 -21.18 -19.09 -23.06
N ASP A 404 -20.33 -19.31 -24.07
CA ASP A 404 -19.25 -20.30 -24.07
C ASP A 404 -18.26 -19.96 -22.94
N THR A 405 -18.64 -20.28 -21.70
CA THR A 405 -17.83 -20.03 -20.52
C THR A 405 -16.78 -21.13 -20.40
N VAL A 406 -15.51 -20.73 -20.34
CA VAL A 406 -14.41 -21.67 -20.23
C VAL A 406 -14.17 -22.03 -18.77
N ASP A 407 -14.47 -23.25 -18.36
CA ASP A 407 -14.27 -23.67 -16.97
C ASP A 407 -12.79 -23.88 -16.61
N PHE A 408 -12.01 -24.37 -17.56
CA PHE A 408 -10.62 -24.73 -17.35
C PHE A 408 -9.75 -24.30 -18.53
N LEU A 409 -8.54 -23.87 -18.22
CA LEU A 409 -7.50 -23.58 -19.18
C LEU A 409 -6.36 -24.59 -19.00
N ASP A 410 -6.05 -25.33 -20.06
CA ASP A 410 -4.91 -26.25 -20.09
C ASP A 410 -3.70 -25.48 -20.66
N VAL A 411 -2.66 -25.31 -19.84
CA VAL A 411 -1.53 -24.42 -20.11
C VAL A 411 -0.25 -25.24 -20.26
N MET A 412 0.48 -24.98 -21.34
CA MET A 412 1.80 -25.54 -21.64
C MET A 412 2.82 -24.42 -21.74
N VAL A 413 4.05 -24.69 -21.33
CA VAL A 413 5.16 -23.74 -21.43
C VAL A 413 6.02 -24.15 -22.61
N ARG A 414 6.23 -23.22 -23.55
CA ARG A 414 7.13 -23.39 -24.70
C ARG A 414 8.18 -22.29 -24.73
N GLU A 415 9.25 -22.55 -25.46
CA GLU A 415 10.22 -21.50 -25.80
C GLU A 415 9.61 -20.51 -26.80
N PRO A 416 10.07 -19.26 -26.79
CA PRO A 416 9.58 -18.25 -27.73
C PRO A 416 10.02 -18.57 -29.16
N ASP A 417 9.15 -18.26 -30.12
CA ASP A 417 9.42 -18.47 -31.54
C ASP A 417 10.32 -17.35 -32.10
N GLU A 418 10.85 -17.53 -33.32
CA GLU A 418 11.77 -16.56 -33.94
C GLU A 418 11.19 -15.14 -34.05
N SER A 419 9.90 -15.01 -34.33
CA SER A 419 9.18 -13.72 -34.38
C SER A 419 9.12 -13.05 -33.01
N GLU A 420 8.82 -13.81 -31.96
CA GLU A 420 8.75 -13.31 -30.58
C GLU A 420 10.14 -12.87 -30.10
N ILE A 421 11.19 -13.61 -30.45
CA ILE A 421 12.58 -13.24 -30.16
C ILE A 421 12.95 -11.94 -30.90
N ALA A 422 12.57 -11.80 -32.16
CA ALA A 422 12.82 -10.59 -32.95
C ALA A 422 12.09 -9.37 -32.36
N ALA A 423 10.83 -9.52 -31.95
CA ALA A 423 10.05 -8.48 -31.28
C ALA A 423 10.68 -8.03 -29.96
N ARG A 424 11.08 -8.98 -29.10
CA ARG A 424 11.79 -8.67 -27.84
C ARG A 424 13.10 -7.92 -28.10
N ARG A 425 13.85 -8.31 -29.13
CA ARG A 425 15.09 -7.63 -29.53
C ARG A 425 14.84 -6.21 -30.03
N LYS A 426 13.76 -5.99 -30.80
CA LYS A 426 13.34 -4.65 -31.25
C LYS A 426 13.12 -3.74 -30.04
N TRP A 427 12.40 -4.22 -29.03
CA TRP A 427 12.13 -3.45 -27.81
C TRP A 427 13.37 -3.21 -26.94
N ALA A 428 14.32 -4.16 -26.92
CA ALA A 428 15.60 -3.96 -26.26
C ALA A 428 16.44 -2.86 -26.93
N GLU A 429 16.38 -2.73 -28.25
CA GLU A 429 17.09 -1.70 -29.02
C GLU A 429 16.37 -0.34 -29.01
N PHE A 430 15.04 -0.34 -29.05
CA PHE A 430 14.19 0.85 -29.03
C PHE A 430 13.16 0.80 -27.89
N PRO A 431 13.57 1.03 -26.62
CA PRO A 431 12.70 0.86 -25.45
C PRO A 431 11.50 1.83 -25.35
N ASN A 432 11.48 2.88 -26.17
CA ASN A 432 10.41 3.89 -26.24
C ASN A 432 9.57 3.76 -27.51
N GLY A 433 9.82 2.74 -28.33
CA GLY A 433 9.33 2.65 -29.71
C GLY A 433 10.35 3.20 -30.70
N ASP A 434 10.26 2.74 -31.94
CA ASP A 434 11.09 3.18 -33.08
C ASP A 434 10.59 4.49 -33.72
N GLY A 435 9.48 5.04 -33.21
CA GLY A 435 8.89 6.29 -33.71
C GLY A 435 8.04 6.12 -34.97
N GLU A 436 7.84 4.89 -35.45
CA GLU A 436 6.98 4.55 -36.59
C GLU A 436 5.62 3.96 -36.16
N GLU A 437 5.34 3.83 -34.87
CA GLU A 437 4.01 3.42 -34.36
C GLU A 437 2.97 4.52 -34.67
N SER A 438 2.31 4.41 -35.82
CA SER A 438 1.06 5.11 -36.08
C SER A 438 -0.02 4.59 -35.13
N GLU A 439 -0.94 5.48 -34.74
CA GLU A 439 -1.98 5.26 -33.71
C GLU A 439 -2.96 4.11 -34.01
N ASP A 440 -2.83 3.41 -35.14
CA ASP A 440 -3.78 2.41 -35.66
C ASP A 440 -3.29 0.95 -35.58
N GLU A 441 -2.02 0.66 -35.30
CA GLU A 441 -1.51 -0.74 -35.32
C GLU A 441 -1.80 -1.55 -34.04
N ALA A 442 -2.30 -0.93 -32.97
CA ALA A 442 -2.56 -1.63 -31.71
C ALA A 442 -3.90 -2.40 -31.66
N VAL A 443 -4.72 -2.35 -32.71
CA VAL A 443 -6.08 -2.94 -32.71
C VAL A 443 -6.21 -4.23 -33.55
N GLU A 444 -5.22 -4.60 -34.37
CA GLU A 444 -5.36 -5.73 -35.31
C GLU A 444 -4.75 -7.09 -34.88
N GLU A 445 -3.94 -7.17 -33.82
CA GLU A 445 -3.33 -8.45 -33.38
C GLU A 445 -4.03 -9.12 -32.19
N VAL A 446 -5.35 -9.32 -32.29
CA VAL A 446 -6.01 -10.47 -31.63
C VAL A 446 -6.96 -11.12 -32.62
N LYS A 447 -6.41 -11.70 -33.70
CA LYS A 447 -7.19 -12.65 -34.51
C LYS A 447 -7.40 -13.92 -33.71
N SER A 448 -8.66 -14.15 -33.33
CA SER A 448 -9.18 -15.43 -32.84
C SER A 448 -8.76 -16.57 -33.78
N VAL A 449 -7.88 -17.45 -33.31
CA VAL A 449 -7.63 -18.73 -33.96
C VAL A 449 -8.86 -19.61 -33.71
N ASN A 450 -9.79 -19.62 -34.67
CA ASN A 450 -10.81 -20.65 -34.76
C ASN A 450 -10.45 -21.57 -35.93
N GLY A 451 -10.00 -22.77 -35.61
CA GLY A 451 -9.82 -23.84 -36.58
C GLY A 451 -11.16 -24.45 -36.94
N ASN A 452 -11.53 -24.41 -38.22
CA ASN A 452 -12.05 -25.57 -38.93
C ASN A 452 -12.01 -25.32 -40.44
N GLY A 453 -11.39 -26.25 -41.18
CA GLY A 453 -11.31 -26.20 -42.62
C GLY A 453 -12.58 -26.68 -43.31
N ASN A 454 -12.91 -26.08 -44.47
CA ASN A 454 -13.08 -26.81 -45.72
C ASN A 454 -13.25 -25.89 -46.94
N ALA A 455 -12.59 -26.28 -48.03
CA ALA A 455 -12.98 -26.19 -49.45
C ALA A 455 -13.01 -24.85 -50.23
N ASN A 456 -12.09 -24.81 -51.20
CA ASN A 456 -12.23 -24.40 -52.62
C ASN A 456 -12.64 -22.97 -53.04
N GLY A 457 -11.66 -22.27 -53.62
CA GLY A 457 -11.64 -21.71 -54.99
C GLY A 457 -12.71 -20.69 -55.42
N ASN A 458 -12.30 -19.48 -55.82
CA ASN A 458 -12.14 -19.08 -57.22
C ASN A 458 -11.66 -17.61 -57.34
N GLU A 459 -11.21 -17.28 -58.55
CA GLU A 459 -10.49 -16.11 -59.05
C GLU A 459 -11.18 -14.71 -59.01
N ASN A 460 -10.32 -13.70 -59.26
CA ASN A 460 -10.51 -12.44 -60.02
C ASN A 460 -10.81 -11.12 -59.30
N GLY A 461 -10.02 -10.08 -59.65
CA GLY A 461 -10.47 -8.67 -59.65
C GLY A 461 -9.38 -7.62 -59.35
N SER A 462 -8.98 -6.87 -60.39
CA SER A 462 -7.94 -5.82 -60.45
C SER A 462 -8.19 -4.54 -59.61
N PRO A 463 -7.18 -3.65 -59.43
CA PRO A 463 -7.25 -2.46 -58.59
C PRO A 463 -7.65 -1.20 -59.38
N SER A 464 -8.34 -0.25 -58.73
CA SER A 464 -8.53 1.11 -59.27
C SER A 464 -8.11 2.18 -58.27
N GLN A 465 -7.35 3.12 -58.81
CA GLN A 465 -6.77 4.33 -58.25
C GLN A 465 -7.83 5.28 -57.68
N ASN A 466 -7.44 6.02 -56.64
CA ASN A 466 -8.19 7.16 -56.11
C ASN A 466 -7.35 8.42 -56.35
N GLU A 467 -7.85 9.31 -57.20
CA GLU A 467 -7.28 10.64 -57.45
C GLU A 467 -7.95 11.67 -56.53
N HIS A 468 -7.11 12.53 -55.95
CA HIS A 468 -7.43 13.63 -55.07
C HIS A 468 -7.90 14.83 -55.91
N GLU A 469 -9.14 15.30 -55.72
CA GLU A 469 -9.55 16.65 -56.13
C GLU A 469 -9.47 17.60 -54.93
N VAL A 470 -8.92 18.79 -55.21
CA VAL A 470 -8.70 19.92 -54.31
C VAL A 470 -9.72 20.98 -54.71
N ASP A 471 -10.59 21.38 -53.79
CA ASP A 471 -11.48 22.54 -54.00
C ASP A 471 -10.97 23.74 -53.19
N GLU A 472 -10.59 24.78 -53.94
CA GLU A 472 -10.35 26.15 -53.48
C GLU A 472 -11.63 27.00 -53.64
N ASP A 473 -11.74 27.98 -52.73
CA ASP A 473 -12.49 29.24 -52.83
C ASP A 473 -14.03 29.26 -52.65
N ALA A 474 -14.46 29.98 -51.60
CA ALA A 474 -15.03 31.32 -51.80
C ALA A 474 -15.31 32.03 -50.46
N GLU A 475 -14.70 33.20 -50.29
CA GLU A 475 -15.16 34.23 -49.35
C GLU A 475 -16.47 34.87 -49.83
N ALA A 476 -17.35 35.22 -48.89
CA ALA A 476 -18.30 36.33 -49.05
C ALA A 476 -18.67 36.90 -47.67
N GLU A 477 -18.29 38.16 -47.47
CA GLU A 477 -18.68 39.04 -46.37
C GLU A 477 -20.20 39.29 -46.32
N SER A 478 -20.77 39.48 -45.13
CA SER A 478 -21.62 40.65 -44.82
C SER A 478 -22.04 40.71 -43.34
N GLU A 479 -21.77 41.89 -42.77
CA GLU A 479 -22.30 42.54 -41.55
C GLU A 479 -21.91 42.04 -40.14
#